data_AF-A0A914CSJ8-F1
#
_entry.id   AF-A0A914CSJ8-F1
#
_cell.length_a   1.000
_cell.length_b   1.000
_cell.length_c   1.000
_cell.angle_alpha   90.00
_cell.angle_beta   90.00
_cell.angle_gamma   90.00
#
_symmetry.space_group_name_H-M   'P 1'
#
loop_
_entity.id
_entity.type
_entity.pdbx_description
1 polymer ?
#
loop_
_entity_poly.entity_id
_entity_poly.type
_entity_poly.pdbx_seq_one_letter_code
_entity_poly.pdbx_strand_id
1 'polypeptide(L)'
;MDHSDVIKLDVGGKKFETTKSTITKYDTMLRRMFADNFEPKLNSEGYVFIDRPGKNFDYILNYMRDGKVALPTDRNQVKEILMEARGDNKVYR
;
A
#
# COMPACT_ATOMS: atom_id res chain seq x y z
N MET A 1 11.83 18.07 -6.91
CA MET A 1 10.87 16.96 -6.94
C MET A 1 9.51 17.61 -7.07
N ASP A 2 8.78 17.29 -8.13
CA ASP A 2 7.44 17.82 -8.34
C ASP A 2 6.50 17.24 -7.28
N HIS A 3 5.75 18.10 -6.59
CA HIS A 3 4.77 17.70 -5.58
C HIS A 3 3.46 17.19 -6.20
N SER A 4 3.32 17.24 -7.53
CA SER A 4 2.11 16.83 -8.26
C SER A 4 1.83 15.31 -8.27
N ASP A 5 2.78 14.48 -7.84
CA ASP A 5 2.68 13.00 -7.89
C ASP A 5 2.33 12.34 -6.54
N VAL A 6 2.02 13.11 -5.50
CA VAL A 6 1.67 12.58 -4.17
C VAL A 6 0.27 11.98 -4.18
N ILE A 7 0.15 10.76 -3.67
CA ILE A 7 -1.08 9.99 -3.51
C ILE A 7 -1.30 9.73 -2.02
N LYS A 8 -2.56 9.90 -1.60
CA LYS A 8 -3.02 9.62 -0.23
C LYS A 8 -3.77 8.29 -0.19
N LEU A 9 -3.37 7.40 0.71
CA LEU A 9 -3.94 6.07 0.89
C LEU A 9 -4.50 5.93 2.31
N ASP A 10 -5.74 5.49 2.43
CA ASP A 10 -6.34 5.09 3.69
C ASP A 10 -6.46 3.57 3.69
N VAL A 11 -5.58 2.88 4.42
CA VAL A 11 -5.50 1.42 4.47
C VAL A 11 -6.16 0.94 5.75
N GLY A 12 -7.42 0.54 5.67
CA GLY A 12 -8.20 0.05 6.81
C GLY A 12 -8.28 1.05 7.98
N GLY A 13 -8.29 2.35 7.70
CA GLY A 13 -8.33 3.43 8.69
C GLY A 13 -6.96 4.07 8.99
N LYS A 14 -5.85 3.53 8.47
CA LYS A 14 -4.51 4.11 8.66
C LYS A 14 -4.10 4.91 7.42
N LYS A 15 -3.79 6.19 7.64
CA LYS A 15 -3.46 7.16 6.60
C LYS A 15 -1.99 7.10 6.21
N PHE A 16 -1.71 7.07 4.91
CA PHE A 16 -0.37 7.08 4.32
C PHE A 16 -0.30 8.05 3.16
N GLU A 17 0.89 8.61 2.94
CA GLU A 17 1.21 9.41 1.75
C GLU A 17 2.43 8.83 1.04
N THR A 18 2.38 8.78 -0.28
CA THR A 18 3.44 8.23 -1.12
C THR A 18 3.37 8.82 -2.52
N THR A 19 4.23 8.40 -3.44
CA THR A 19 4.19 8.86 -4.83
C THR A 19 3.66 7.78 -5.77
N LYS A 20 3.09 8.20 -6.91
CA LYS A 20 2.70 7.29 -8.00
C LYS A 20 3.86 6.39 -8.44
N SER A 21 5.07 6.95 -8.52
CA SER A 21 6.29 6.20 -8.87
C SER A 21 6.60 5.09 -7.87
N THR A 22 6.38 5.31 -6.57
CA THR A 22 6.61 4.29 -5.53
C THR A 22 5.65 3.11 -5.70
N ILE A 23 4.35 3.39 -5.86
CA ILE A 23 3.33 2.34 -5.90
C ILE A 23 3.24 1.61 -7.25
N THR A 24 3.81 2.19 -8.31
CA THR A 24 3.87 1.58 -9.66
C THR A 24 5.19 0.89 -9.97
N LYS A 25 6.19 0.94 -9.05
CA LYS A 25 7.53 0.37 -9.24
C LYS A 25 7.57 -1.15 -9.40
N TYR A 26 6.65 -1.87 -8.75
CA TYR A 26 6.59 -3.32 -8.75
C TYR A 26 5.23 -3.81 -9.26
N ASP A 27 5.16 -4.99 -9.87
CA ASP A 27 3.88 -5.58 -10.29
C ASP A 27 3.06 -6.06 -9.09
N THR A 28 2.29 -5.13 -8.52
CA THR A 28 1.49 -5.31 -7.29
C THR A 28 0.04 -4.93 -7.55
N MET A 29 -0.86 -5.28 -6.63
CA MET A 29 -2.23 -4.78 -6.65
C MET A 29 -2.28 -3.24 -6.70
N LEU A 30 -1.41 -2.57 -5.92
CA LEU A 30 -1.33 -1.11 -5.94
C LEU A 30 -0.93 -0.60 -7.32
N ARG A 31 0.07 -1.20 -7.99
CA ARG A 31 0.38 -0.81 -9.37
C ARG A 31 -0.86 -0.91 -10.26
N ARG A 32 -1.60 -2.01 -10.21
CA ARG A 32 -2.82 -2.19 -11.04
C ARG A 32 -3.90 -1.16 -10.72
N MET A 33 -4.08 -0.79 -9.45
CA MET A 33 -5.01 0.27 -9.04
C MET A 33 -4.63 1.67 -9.56
N PHE A 34 -3.38 1.89 -9.99
CA PHE A 34 -2.89 3.23 -10.35
C PHE A 34 -2.20 3.31 -11.73
N ALA A 35 -2.01 2.20 -12.43
CA ALA A 35 -1.32 2.13 -13.73
C ALA A 35 -2.27 2.29 -14.93
N ASP A 36 -3.56 1.98 -14.80
CA ASP A 36 -4.46 1.78 -15.95
C ASP A 36 -5.65 2.76 -16.03
N ASN A 37 -5.45 4.07 -15.81
CA ASN A 37 -6.54 5.07 -15.81
C ASN A 37 -7.69 4.75 -14.82
N PHE A 38 -7.41 3.95 -13.80
CA PHE A 38 -8.33 3.76 -12.70
C PHE A 38 -8.35 5.07 -11.90
N GLU A 39 -9.50 5.74 -11.89
CA GLU A 39 -9.77 6.85 -10.98
C GLU A 39 -10.30 6.25 -9.68
N PRO A 40 -9.44 6.04 -8.66
CA PRO A 40 -9.91 5.51 -7.39
C PRO A 40 -10.91 6.50 -6.77
N LYS A 41 -11.98 5.97 -6.18
CA LYS A 41 -12.91 6.79 -5.39
C LYS A 41 -12.16 7.42 -4.22
N LEU A 42 -12.10 8.75 -4.21
CA LEU A 42 -11.53 9.53 -3.12
C LEU A 42 -12.61 9.86 -2.09
N ASN A 43 -12.22 9.86 -0.82
CA ASN A 43 -13.05 10.46 0.22
C ASN A 43 -12.94 12.00 0.19
N SER A 44 -13.65 12.68 1.09
CA SER A 44 -13.65 14.15 1.21
C SER A 44 -12.27 14.76 1.52
N GLU A 45 -11.32 13.96 2.03
CA GLU A 45 -9.95 14.37 2.34
C GLU A 45 -8.95 14.03 1.22
N GLY A 46 -9.42 13.42 0.12
CA GLY A 46 -8.59 13.03 -1.03
C GLY A 46 -7.86 11.69 -0.87
N TYR A 47 -8.27 10.83 0.06
CA TYR A 47 -7.68 9.50 0.26
C TYR A 47 -8.37 8.43 -0.59
N VAL A 48 -7.56 7.56 -1.18
CA VAL A 48 -8.01 6.28 -1.74
C VAL A 48 -8.17 5.27 -0.62
N PHE A 49 -9.38 4.77 -0.41
CA PHE A 49 -9.61 3.73 0.57
C PHE A 49 -9.18 2.36 0.05
N ILE A 50 -8.40 1.65 0.86
CA ILE A 50 -7.95 0.29 0.65
C ILE A 50 -8.50 -0.54 1.81
N ASP A 51 -9.41 -1.44 1.48
CA ASP A 51 -9.97 -2.40 2.43
C ASP A 51 -8.92 -3.49 2.73
N ARG A 52 -7.94 -3.17 3.57
CA ARG A 52 -6.90 -4.08 4.09
C ARG A 52 -6.47 -3.62 5.48
N PRO A 53 -5.93 -4.51 6.34
CA PRO A 53 -5.33 -4.10 7.59
C PRO A 53 -4.16 -3.14 7.34
N GLY A 54 -4.24 -1.91 7.87
CA GLY A 54 -3.14 -0.94 7.76
C GLY A 54 -1.98 -1.18 8.73
N LYS A 55 -2.14 -2.09 9.70
CA LYS A 55 -1.20 -2.30 10.82
C LYS A 55 0.25 -2.39 10.35
N ASN A 56 0.52 -3.24 9.36
CA ASN A 56 1.87 -3.51 8.87
C ASN A 56 2.17 -2.96 7.45
N PHE A 57 1.29 -2.09 6.94
CA PHE A 57 1.42 -1.56 5.58
C PHE A 57 2.65 -0.64 5.39
N ASP A 58 3.19 -0.08 6.47
CA ASP A 58 4.45 0.66 6.47
C ASP A 58 5.64 -0.19 6.01
N TYR A 59 5.72 -1.46 6.39
CA TYR A 59 6.76 -2.37 5.92
C TYR A 59 6.66 -2.61 4.41
N ILE A 60 5.43 -2.81 3.92
CA ILE A 60 5.16 -3.00 2.49
C ILE A 60 5.55 -1.74 1.73
N LEU A 61 5.11 -0.57 2.19
CA LEU A 61 5.39 0.69 1.54
C LEU A 61 6.89 1.03 1.53
N ASN A 62 7.61 0.77 2.62
CA ASN A 62 9.06 0.97 2.68
C ASN A 62 9.81 0.01 1.75
N TYR A 63 9.38 -1.25 1.67
CA TYR A 63 9.91 -2.16 0.66
C TYR A 63 9.67 -1.64 -0.76
N MET A 64 8.50 -1.07 -1.04
CA MET A 64 8.23 -0.47 -2.36
C MET A 64 9.13 0.75 -2.66
N ARG A 65 9.49 1.54 -1.65
CA ARG A 65 10.44 2.66 -1.81
C ARG A 65 11.84 2.14 -2.13
N ASP A 66 12.39 1.31 -1.25
CA ASP A 66 13.83 1.03 -1.22
C ASP A 66 14.22 -0.32 -1.83
N GLY A 67 13.25 -1.21 -2.10
CA GLY A 67 13.48 -2.60 -2.52
C GLY A 67 13.99 -3.51 -1.41
N LYS A 68 14.03 -3.01 -0.17
CA LYS A 68 14.40 -3.75 1.04
C LYS A 68 13.73 -3.12 2.24
N VAL A 69 13.48 -3.91 3.27
CA VAL A 69 12.96 -3.41 4.55
C VAL A 69 13.48 -4.30 5.69
N ALA A 70 13.85 -3.69 6.81
CA ALA A 70 14.15 -4.44 8.02
C ALA A 70 12.83 -4.96 8.59
N LEU A 71 12.70 -6.29 8.69
CA LEU A 71 11.52 -6.92 9.29
C LEU A 71 11.62 -6.91 10.82
N PRO A 72 10.49 -6.90 11.53
CA PRO A 72 10.47 -7.02 12.98
C PRO A 72 10.99 -8.40 13.42
N THR A 73 11.49 -8.48 14.65
CA THR A 73 11.98 -9.74 15.23
C THR A 73 10.85 -10.67 15.66
N ASP A 74 9.64 -10.14 15.88
CA ASP A 74 8.47 -10.92 16.24
C ASP A 74 8.00 -11.78 15.06
N ARG A 75 8.04 -13.11 15.24
CA ARG A 75 7.69 -14.07 14.20
C ARG A 75 6.22 -14.01 13.78
N ASN A 76 5.31 -13.64 14.68
CA ASN A 76 3.89 -13.56 14.34
C ASN A 76 3.63 -12.31 13.50
N GLN A 77 4.24 -11.18 13.85
CA GLN A 77 4.18 -9.97 13.04
C GLN A 77 4.79 -10.19 11.64
N VAL A 78 5.93 -10.91 11.54
CA VAL A 78 6.49 -11.28 10.23
C VAL A 78 5.51 -12.11 9.41
N LYS A 79 4.79 -13.06 10.04
CA LYS A 79 3.75 -13.84 9.34
C LYS A 79 2.59 -12.95 8.86
N GLU A 80 2.13 -12.00 9.68
CA GLU A 80 1.10 -11.03 9.29
C GLU A 80 1.55 -10.19 8.07
N ILE A 81 2.77 -9.64 8.11
CA ILE A 81 3.37 -8.88 7.00
C ILE A 81 3.38 -9.72 5.72
N LEU A 82 3.80 -10.98 5.81
CA LEU A 82 3.86 -11.89 4.67
C LEU A 82 2.47 -12.17 4.09
N MET A 83 1.44 -12.34 4.92
CA MET A 83 0.06 -12.53 4.45
C MET A 83 -0.48 -11.28 3.75
N GLU A 84 -0.24 -10.10 4.32
CA GLU A 84 -0.64 -8.82 3.72
C GLU A 84 0.06 -8.61 2.36
N ALA A 85 1.38 -8.84 2.29
CA ALA A 85 2.19 -8.65 1.09
C ALA A 85 1.81 -9.58 -0.08
N ARG A 86 1.36 -10.81 0.22
CA ARG A 86 0.93 -11.77 -0.82
C ARG A 86 -0.41 -11.45 -1.45
N GLY A 87 -1.27 -10.71 -0.75
CA GLY A 87 -2.64 -10.52 -1.20
C GLY A 87 -3.62 -11.59 -0.72
N ASP A 88 -3.16 -12.67 -0.06
CA ASP A 88 -3.88 -13.93 0.22
C ASP A 88 -5.13 -13.86 1.14
N ASN A 89 -5.60 -12.67 1.51
CA ASN A 89 -6.91 -12.52 2.12
C ASN A 89 -8.00 -12.76 1.06
N LYS A 90 -8.46 -14.01 0.98
CA LYS A 90 -9.54 -14.54 0.12
C LYS A 90 -10.94 -13.92 0.37
N VAL A 91 -11.02 -12.66 0.79
CA VAL A 91 -12.26 -12.03 1.27
C VAL A 91 -12.81 -10.96 0.32
N TYR A 92 -12.17 -10.75 -0.84
CA TYR A 92 -12.69 -9.83 -1.86
C TYR A 92 -13.11 -10.63 -3.10
N ARG A 93 -14.22 -11.37 -2.95
CA ARG A 93 -15.11 -11.75 -4.05
C ARG A 93 -16.42 -10.99 -3.87
#